data_AF-A0A1V6EEH5-F1
#
_entry.id   AF-A0A1V6EEH5-F1
#
_cell.length_a   1.000
_cell.length_b   1.000
_cell.length_c   1.000
_cell.angle_alpha   90.00
_cell.angle_beta   90.00
_cell.angle_gamma   90.00
#
_symmetry.space_group_name_H-M   'P 1'
#
loop_
_entity.id
_entity.type
_entity.pdbx_description
1 polymer ?
#
loop_
_entity_poly.entity_id
_entity_poly.type
_entity_poly.pdbx_seq_one_letter_code
_entity_poly.pdbx_strand_id
1 'polypeptide(L)'
;MGTGNKIDNTGFKIAPVEKTDTCPLARKVRKILSSEGITGVDVLYSVSKNQVSAPDLISGISYVPSTAGLIIAGYVIRKLINM
;
A
#
# COMPACT_ATOMS: atom_id res chain seq x y z
N MET A 1 2.06 -1.60 -1.71
CA MET A 1 0.95 -1.77 -2.68
C MET A 1 0.95 -0.60 -3.66
N GLY A 2 0.26 -0.74 -4.79
CA GLY A 2 0.32 0.25 -5.86
C GLY A 2 -0.29 1.60 -5.47
N THR A 3 0.37 2.67 -5.90
CA THR A 3 -0.08 4.07 -5.79
C THR A 3 -0.84 4.53 -7.04
N GLY A 4 -1.17 3.58 -7.93
CA GLY A 4 -1.91 3.83 -9.16
C GLY A 4 -3.33 4.32 -8.90
N ASN A 5 -3.79 5.22 -9.77
CA ASN A 5 -5.10 5.85 -9.77
C ASN A 5 -5.44 6.56 -8.44
N LYS A 6 -4.39 7.03 -7.75
CA LYS A 6 -4.45 7.85 -6.53
C LYS A 6 -4.00 9.27 -6.82
N ILE A 7 -4.79 10.20 -6.31
CA ILE A 7 -4.49 11.64 -6.30
C ILE A 7 -4.08 12.02 -4.88
N ASP A 8 -4.83 11.54 -3.88
CA ASP A 8 -4.62 11.81 -2.47
C ASP A 8 -3.66 10.80 -1.81
N ASN A 9 -2.74 11.31 -0.97
CA ASN A 9 -1.75 10.55 -0.20
C ASN A 9 -2.15 10.35 1.27
N THR A 10 -3.20 11.02 1.78
CA THR A 10 -3.59 10.93 3.19
C THR A 10 -4.17 9.57 3.58
N GLY A 11 -4.65 8.80 2.59
CA GLY A 11 -5.18 7.46 2.79
C GLY A 11 -4.13 6.36 2.98
N PHE A 12 -2.84 6.66 3.01
CA PHE A 12 -1.80 5.64 3.19
C PHE A 12 -1.74 5.09 4.62
N LYS A 13 -1.67 3.76 4.74
CA LYS A 13 -1.53 3.03 5.99
C LYS A 13 -0.49 1.92 5.85
N ILE A 14 0.24 1.65 6.92
CA ILE A 14 1.10 0.46 7.04
C ILE A 14 0.47 -0.50 8.03
N ALA A 15 0.30 -1.75 7.61
CA ALA A 15 -0.20 -2.82 8.45
C ALA A 15 0.32 -4.17 7.92
N PRO A 16 0.27 -5.24 8.72
CA PRO A 16 0.45 -6.59 8.22
C PRO A 16 -0.53 -6.88 7.07
N VAL A 17 -0.07 -7.57 6.04
CA VAL A 17 -0.81 -7.82 4.80
C VAL A 17 -2.19 -8.44 5.03
N GLU A 18 -2.31 -9.29 6.05
CA GLU A 18 -3.55 -9.91 6.51
C GLU A 18 -4.61 -8.88 6.93
N LYS A 19 -4.20 -7.75 7.52
CA LYS A 19 -5.07 -6.68 8.04
C LYS A 19 -5.44 -5.62 6.99
N THR A 20 -4.96 -5.75 5.77
CA THR A 20 -5.28 -4.79 4.70
C THR A 20 -6.75 -4.82 4.30
N ASP A 21 -7.28 -3.66 3.95
CA ASP A 21 -8.64 -3.49 3.45
C ASP A 21 -8.63 -2.64 2.18
N THR A 22 -9.77 -2.62 1.47
CA THR A 22 -10.10 -1.67 0.37
C THR A 22 -9.14 -1.60 -0.85
N CYS A 23 -8.00 -2.30 -0.85
CA CYS A 23 -7.00 -2.30 -1.92
C CYS A 23 -7.06 -3.61 -2.74
N PRO A 24 -7.42 -3.57 -4.03
CA PRO A 24 -7.50 -4.77 -4.89
C PRO A 24 -6.16 -5.50 -5.02
N LEU A 25 -5.04 -4.76 -5.08
CA LEU A 25 -3.72 -5.36 -5.14
C LEU A 25 -3.37 -6.06 -3.82
N ALA A 26 -3.65 -5.41 -2.67
CA ALA A 26 -3.42 -6.02 -1.36
C ALA A 26 -4.22 -7.31 -1.19
N ARG A 27 -5.48 -7.34 -1.68
CA ARG A 27 -6.31 -8.56 -1.69
C ARG A 27 -5.66 -9.69 -2.47
N LYS A 28 -5.10 -9.41 -3.66
CA LYS A 28 -4.40 -10.42 -4.48
C LYS A 28 -3.15 -10.92 -3.78
N VAL A 29 -2.30 -10.01 -3.28
CA VAL A 29 -1.06 -10.37 -2.57
C VAL A 29 -1.36 -11.17 -1.29
N ARG A 30 -2.35 -10.75 -0.49
CA ARG A 30 -2.78 -11.50 0.70
C ARG A 30 -3.19 -12.92 0.37
N LYS A 31 -3.91 -13.13 -0.73
CA LYS A 31 -4.33 -14.48 -1.15
C LYS A 31 -3.12 -15.37 -1.47
N ILE A 32 -2.12 -14.82 -2.18
CA ILE A 32 -0.89 -15.54 -2.55
C ILE A 32 -0.07 -15.89 -1.29
N LEU A 33 0.19 -14.91 -0.43
CA LEU A 33 0.97 -15.14 0.79
C LEU A 33 0.25 -16.11 1.75
N SER A 34 -1.08 -16.00 1.85
CA SER A 34 -1.88 -16.92 2.66
C SER A 34 -1.86 -18.35 2.13
N SER A 35 -1.80 -18.57 0.82
CA SER A 35 -1.67 -19.93 0.26
C SER A 35 -0.30 -20.56 0.54
N GLU A 36 0.70 -19.74 0.84
CA GLU A 36 2.06 -20.17 1.18
C GLU A 36 2.31 -20.20 2.70
N GLY A 37 1.29 -19.88 3.52
CA GLY A 37 1.43 -19.82 4.98
C GLY A 37 2.26 -18.63 5.49
N ILE A 38 2.50 -17.61 4.66
CA ILE A 38 3.30 -16.44 5.01
C ILE A 38 2.41 -15.37 5.66
N THR A 39 2.80 -14.91 6.86
CA THR A 39 2.08 -13.91 7.67
C THR A 39 3.03 -12.87 8.26
N GLY A 40 2.51 -11.77 8.81
CA GLY A 40 3.33 -10.76 9.49
C GLY A 40 4.16 -9.87 8.57
N VAL A 41 3.86 -9.88 7.27
CA VAL A 41 4.54 -9.02 6.28
C VAL A 41 3.87 -7.64 6.28
N ASP A 42 4.57 -6.63 6.79
CA ASP A 42 4.10 -5.25 6.76
C ASP A 42 4.06 -4.70 5.34
N VAL A 43 2.94 -4.08 4.97
CA VAL A 43 2.75 -3.47 3.65
C VAL A 43 2.15 -2.08 3.78
N LEU A 44 2.61 -1.17 2.93
CA LEU A 44 1.92 0.10 2.70
C LEU A 44 0.77 -0.12 1.71
N TYR A 45 -0.44 0.29 2.08
CA TYR A 45 -1.62 0.29 1.22
C TYR A 45 -2.44 1.58 1.41
N SER A 46 -3.42 1.81 0.54
CA SER A 46 -4.27 3.00 0.58
C SER A 46 -5.72 2.62 0.84
N VAL A 47 -6.34 3.28 1.82
CA VAL A 47 -7.79 3.11 2.12
C VAL A 47 -8.69 3.99 1.27
N SER A 48 -8.12 4.99 0.59
CA SER A 48 -8.88 5.82 -0.35
C SER A 48 -9.40 4.98 -1.52
N LYS A 49 -10.59 5.29 -2.04
CA LYS A 49 -11.07 4.70 -3.30
C LYS A 49 -10.19 5.16 -4.47
N ASN A 50 -10.17 4.40 -5.56
CA ASN A 50 -9.54 4.87 -6.78
C ASN A 50 -10.34 6.06 -7.31
N GLN A 51 -9.65 7.17 -7.58
CA GLN A 51 -10.28 8.42 -8.02
C GLN A 51 -10.30 8.52 -9.55
N VAL A 52 -9.49 7.70 -10.22
CA VAL A 52 -9.45 7.57 -11.67
C VAL A 52 -9.92 6.15 -12.03
N SER A 53 -11.06 6.07 -12.70
CA SER A 53 -11.69 4.82 -13.14
C SER A 53 -11.51 4.65 -14.64
N ALA A 54 -10.27 4.46 -15.09
CA ALA A 54 -9.99 3.84 -16.38
C ALA A 54 -9.56 2.38 -16.10
N PRO A 55 -10.35 1.37 -16.50
CA PRO A 55 -10.07 -0.04 -16.15
C PRO A 55 -8.70 -0.52 -16.62
N ASP A 56 -8.24 -0.01 -17.77
CA ASP A 56 -7.06 -0.51 -18.48
C ASP A 56 -5.85 0.42 -18.36
N LEU A 57 -5.97 1.55 -17.65
CA LEU A 57 -4.89 2.51 -17.47
C LEU A 57 -4.59 2.72 -15.98
N ILE A 58 -3.34 2.42 -15.62
CA ILE A 58 -2.78 2.81 -14.33
C ILE A 58 -2.16 4.19 -14.54
N SER A 59 -2.90 5.24 -14.18
CA SER A 59 -2.39 6.61 -14.11
C SER A 59 -1.88 6.89 -12.70
N GLY A 60 -1.02 7.89 -12.51
CA GLY A 60 -0.55 8.29 -11.19
C GLY A 60 -0.10 9.73 -11.19
N ILE A 61 -0.23 10.41 -10.05
CA ILE A 61 0.33 11.74 -9.86
C ILE A 61 1.72 11.60 -9.24
N SER A 62 2.71 12.29 -9.82
CA SER A 62 4.14 12.12 -9.51
C SER A 62 4.50 12.15 -8.01
N TYR A 63 3.80 12.95 -7.20
CA TYR A 63 4.12 13.06 -5.78
C TYR A 63 3.62 11.87 -4.93
N VAL A 64 2.63 11.12 -5.41
CA VAL A 64 1.98 10.06 -4.62
C VAL A 64 2.91 8.83 -4.46
N PRO A 65 3.55 8.30 -5.53
CA PRO A 65 4.58 7.26 -5.38
C PRO A 65 5.74 7.69 -4.48
N SER A 66 6.23 8.92 -4.62
CA SER A 66 7.33 9.44 -3.79
C SER A 66 6.94 9.52 -2.32
N THR A 67 5.72 10.00 -2.01
CA THR A 67 5.22 10.05 -0.63
C THR A 67 5.13 8.64 -0.04
N ALA A 68 4.61 7.67 -0.80
CA ALA A 68 4.55 6.28 -0.36
C ALA A 68 5.95 5.73 0.01
N GLY A 69 6.96 6.01 -0.83
CA GLY A 69 8.35 5.63 -0.54
C GLY A 69 8.88 6.27 0.74
N LEU A 70 8.64 7.56 0.94
CA LEU A 70 9.05 8.28 2.17
C LEU A 70 8.35 7.74 3.42
N ILE A 71 7.07 7.38 3.34
CA ILE A 71 6.33 6.77 4.44
C ILE A 71 6.93 5.41 4.80
N ILE A 72 7.24 4.57 3.80
CA ILE A 72 7.88 3.27 4.01
C ILE A 72 9.25 3.43 4.65
N ALA A 73 10.09 4.33 4.12
CA ALA A 73 11.42 4.60 4.66
C ALA A 73 11.34 5.05 6.12
N GLY A 74 10.46 6.02 6.43
CA GLY A 74 10.24 6.49 7.79
C GLY A 74 9.75 5.39 8.73
N TYR A 75 8.89 4.48 8.26
CA TYR A 75 8.44 3.33 9.04
C TYR A 75 9.57 2.36 9.37
N VAL A 76 10.39 2.01 8.37
CA VAL A 76 11.55 1.13 8.56
C VAL A 76 12.55 1.76 9.52
N ILE A 77 12.88 3.03 9.33
CA ILE A 77 13.83 3.76 10.20
C ILE A 77 13.33 3.75 11.65
N ARG A 78 12.06 4.12 11.89
CA ARG A 78 11.46 4.10 13.24
C ARG A 78 11.54 2.73 13.89
N LYS A 79 11.21 1.67 13.14
CA LYS A 79 11.37 0.28 13.61
C LYS A 79 12.80 -0.06 14.00
N LEU A 80 13.79 0.33 13.19
CA LEU A 80 15.21 0.05 13.45
C LEU A 80 15.73 0.76 14.70
N ILE A 81 15.20 1.94 15.01
CA ILE A 81 15.61 2.74 16.19
C ILE A 81 14.67 2.57 17.40
N ASN A 82 13.74 1.61 17.36
CA ASN A 82 12.74 1.34 18.40
C ASN A 82 11.84 2.55 18.76
N MET A 83 11.37 3.27 17.75
CA MET A 83 10.39 4.36 17.84
C MET A 83 9.04 4.01 17.23
#